data_AF-A0A7Z8L8C6-F1
#
_entry.id   AF-A0A7Z8L8C6-F1
#
_cell.length_a   1.000
_cell.length_b   1.000
_cell.length_c   1.000
_cell.angle_alpha   90.00
_cell.angle_beta   90.00
_cell.angle_gamma   90.00
#
_symmetry.space_group_name_H-M   'P 1'
#
loop_
_entity.id
_entity.type
_entity.pdbx_description
1 polymer ?
#
loop_
_entity_poly.entity_id
_entity_poly.type
_entity_poly.pdbx_seq_one_letter_code
_entity_poly.pdbx_strand_id
1 'polypeptide(L)' 'NLTAQPAAGEEAIMGFMIESNLVAGKQAFPRPRDQLVYGQSITDACVDLPTTESMLRAIAGKPLKVPI' A
#
# COMPACT_ATOMS: atom_id res chain seq x y z
N ASN A 1 11.30 10.67 3.52
CA ASN A 1 10.70 9.32 3.49
C ASN A 1 9.84 9.14 4.74
N LEU A 2 8.51 9.06 4.62
CA LEU A 2 7.57 8.99 5.76
C LEU A 2 7.80 7.75 6.65
N THR A 3 8.10 6.60 6.05
CA THR A 3 8.31 5.34 6.78
C THR A 3 9.58 5.31 7.62
N ALA A 4 10.47 6.30 7.50
CA ALA A 4 11.70 6.39 8.29
C ALA A 4 11.53 7.26 9.55
N GLN A 5 10.50 8.12 9.59
CA GLN A 5 10.31 9.08 10.68
C GLN A 5 10.03 8.40 12.03
N PRO A 6 9.21 7.32 12.12
CA PRO A 6 9.01 6.63 13.41
C PRO A 6 10.31 6.07 14.01
N ALA A 7 11.19 5.52 13.16
CA ALA A 7 12.49 5.02 13.61
C ALA A 7 13.45 6.15 14.03
N ALA A 8 13.23 7.37 13.53
CA ALA A 8 13.96 8.58 13.92
C ALA A 8 13.38 9.27 15.18
N GLY A 9 12.31 8.72 15.78
CA GLY A 9 11.70 9.24 17.01
C GLY A 9 10.50 10.16 16.81
N GLU A 10 9.91 10.21 15.61
CA GLU A 10 8.61 10.86 15.43
C GLU A 10 7.50 9.98 16.00
N GLU A 11 6.78 10.48 17.00
CA GLU A 11 5.74 9.75 17.74
C GLU A 11 4.31 10.08 17.28
N ALA A 12 4.11 11.15 16.50
CA ALA A 12 2.79 11.56 16.04
C ALA A 12 2.26 10.70 14.87
N ILE A 13 3.11 9.90 14.22
CA ILE A 13 2.71 9.02 13.12
C ILE A 13 2.25 7.67 13.69
N MET A 14 0.93 7.51 13.76
CA MET A 14 0.31 6.30 14.32
C MET A 14 0.23 5.12 13.34
N GLY A 15 0.33 5.38 12.04
CA GLY A 15 0.20 4.32 11.04
C GLY A 15 0.26 4.84 9.60
N PHE A 16 0.15 3.90 8.67
CA PHE A 16 0.18 4.14 7.23
C PHE A 16 -0.99 3.43 6.56
N MET A 17 -1.50 4.02 5.47
CA MET A 17 -2.49 3.40 4.59
C MET A 17 -1.86 3.16 3.22
N ILE A 18 -2.12 2.00 2.62
CA ILE A 18 -1.61 1.61 1.30
C ILE A 18 -2.79 1.11 0.46
N GLU A 19 -2.99 1.71 -0.72
CA GLU A 19 -3.94 1.19 -1.71
C GLU A 19 -3.25 0.10 -2.54
N SER A 20 -3.70 -1.13 -2.35
CA SER A 20 -3.10 -2.34 -2.93
C SER A 20 -4.16 -3.17 -3.65
N ASN A 21 -3.77 -3.83 -4.73
CA ASN A 21 -4.56 -4.85 -5.39
C ASN A 21 -3.64 -5.91 -6.00
N LEU A 22 -4.19 -6.98 -6.57
CA LEU A 22 -3.38 -8.05 -7.16
C LEU A 22 -2.52 -7.55 -8.33
N VAL A 23 -3.08 -6.65 -9.14
CA VAL A 23 -2.45 -6.03 -10.31
C VAL A 23 -2.37 -4.52 -10.09
N ALA A 24 -1.19 -3.95 -10.38
CA ALA A 24 -0.93 -2.53 -10.22
C ALA A 24 -1.79 -1.66 -11.15
N GLY A 25 -1.89 -0.38 -10.80
CA GLY A 25 -2.59 0.63 -11.58
C GLY A 25 -4.10 0.59 -11.40
N LYS A 26 -4.80 1.11 -12.39
CA LYS A 26 -6.26 1.12 -12.47
C LYS A 26 -6.73 0.84 -13.89
N GLN A 27 -7.99 0.50 -14.01
CA GLN A 27 -8.65 0.25 -15.28
C GLN A 27 -9.95 1.05 -15.40
N ALA A 28 -10.34 1.37 -16.63
CA ALA A 28 -11.57 2.12 -16.88
C ALA A 28 -12.82 1.30 -16.55
N PHE A 29 -13.84 1.98 -16.02
CA PHE A 29 -15.17 1.45 -15.75
C PHE A 29 -16.22 2.54 -16.04
N PRO A 30 -17.42 2.22 -16.59
CA PRO A 30 -17.98 0.89 -16.85
C PRO A 30 -17.43 0.20 -18.12
N ARG A 31 -17.26 -1.14 -18.05
CA ARG A 31 -16.93 -2.04 -19.17
C ARG A 31 -17.57 -3.42 -18.96
N PRO A 32 -17.79 -4.23 -20.01
CA PRO A 32 -18.21 -5.62 -19.86
C PRO A 32 -17.28 -6.40 -18.92
N ARG A 33 -17.85 -7.24 -18.06
CA ARG A 33 -17.12 -7.92 -16.97
C ARG A 33 -15.98 -8.80 -17.49
N ASP A 34 -16.17 -9.44 -18.63
CA ASP A 34 -15.19 -10.28 -19.32
C ASP A 34 -14.00 -9.49 -19.92
N GLN A 35 -14.12 -8.16 -19.99
CA GLN A 35 -13.05 -7.25 -20.43
C GLN A 35 -12.32 -6.59 -19.25
N LEU A 36 -12.71 -6.86 -18.01
CA LEU A 36 -12.02 -6.36 -16.82
C LEU A 36 -10.88 -7.30 -16.44
N VAL A 37 -9.73 -6.72 -16.12
CA VAL A 37 -8.60 -7.45 -15.55
C VAL A 37 -8.94 -7.77 -14.10
N TYR A 38 -8.97 -9.06 -13.75
CA TYR A 38 -9.21 -9.49 -12.38
C TYR A 38 -8.12 -8.94 -11.46
N GLY A 39 -8.53 -8.33 -10.34
CA GLY A 39 -7.59 -7.80 -9.35
C GLY A 39 -6.88 -6.50 -9.76
N GLN A 40 -7.37 -5.77 -10.77
CA GLN A 40 -6.94 -4.40 -11.04
C GLN A 40 -8.05 -3.40 -10.62
N SER A 41 -7.68 -2.34 -9.91
CA SER A 41 -8.65 -1.37 -9.39
C SER A 41 -9.46 -0.67 -10.48
N ILE A 42 -10.75 -0.39 -10.23
CA ILE A 42 -11.61 0.42 -11.12
C ILE A 42 -11.77 1.88 -10.65
N THR A 43 -11.16 2.23 -9.52
CA THR A 43 -11.21 3.57 -8.93
C THR A 43 -9.83 4.22 -8.99
N ASP A 44 -9.08 4.18 -7.90
CA ASP A 44 -7.74 4.74 -7.78
C ASP A 44 -6.66 3.69 -8.10
N ALA A 45 -5.48 4.16 -8.51
CA ALA A 45 -4.41 3.29 -8.93
C ALA A 45 -3.72 2.65 -7.71
N CYS A 46 -3.73 1.32 -7.65
CA CYS A 46 -3.10 0.57 -6.56
C CYS A 46 -1.68 0.13 -6.91
N VAL A 47 -0.87 -0.18 -5.89
CA VAL A 47 0.33 -1.01 -6.07
C VAL A 47 -0.03 -2.49 -6.21
N ASP A 48 0.84 -3.29 -6.82
CA ASP A 48 0.65 -4.74 -6.92
C ASP A 48 1.02 -5.49 -5.63
N LEU A 49 0.71 -6.78 -5.60
CA LEU A 49 0.96 -7.63 -4.44
C LEU A 49 2.47 -7.75 -4.08
N PRO A 50 3.42 -7.96 -5.03
CA PRO A 50 4.85 -7.97 -4.71
C PRO A 50 5.35 -6.65 -4.12
N THR A 51 4.91 -5.50 -4.65
CA THR A 51 5.27 -4.19 -4.12
C THR A 51 4.69 -4.00 -2.72
N THR A 52 3.45 -4.44 -2.50
CA THR A 52 2.79 -4.39 -1.18
C THR A 52 3.58 -5.20 -0.15
N GLU A 53 3.99 -6.42 -0.49
CA GLU A 53 4.80 -7.26 0.39
C GLU A 53 6.13 -6.57 0.74
N SER A 54 6.82 -6.00 -0.25
CA SER A 54 8.06 -5.26 -0.04
C SER A 54 7.87 -4.08 0.91
N MET A 55 6.81 -3.28 0.71
CA MET A 55 6.49 -2.14 1.58
C MET A 55 6.21 -2.58 3.03
N LEU A 56 5.40 -3.62 3.22
CA LEU A 56 5.08 -4.15 4.56
C LEU A 56 6.32 -4.69 5.26
N ARG A 57 7.17 -5.47 4.57
CA ARG A 57 8.44 -5.98 5.12
C ARG A 57 9.40 -4.85 5.48
N ALA A 58 9.49 -3.82 4.65
CA ALA A 58 10.34 -2.67 4.90
C ALA A 58 9.91 -1.86 6.13
N ILE A 59 8.62 -1.86 6.47
CA ILE A 59 8.10 -1.22 7.69
C ILE A 59 8.29 -2.14 8.90
N ALA A 60 7.95 -3.43 8.77
CA ALA A 60 8.06 -4.41 9.86
C ALA A 60 9.51 -4.61 10.35
N GLY A 61 10.50 -4.47 9.46
CA GLY A 61 11.92 -4.55 9.81
C GLY A 61 12.47 -3.32 10.55
N LYS A 62 11.67 -2.26 10.75
CA LYS A 62 12.11 -1.04 11.44
C LYS A 62 11.65 -1.06 12.90
N PRO A 63 12.53 -0.74 13.87
CA PRO A 63 12.12 -0.58 15.25
C PRO A 63 11.18 0.62 15.35
N LEU A 64 9.90 0.35 15.62
CA LEU A 64 8.89 1.37 15.87
C LEU A 64 8.88 1.63 17.38
N LYS A 65 9.15 2.88 17.78
CA LYS A 65 8.88 3.34 19.15
C LYS A 65 7.38 3.64 19.24
N VAL A 66 6.58 2.62 19.52
CA VAL A 66 5.17 2.82 19.86
C VAL A 66 5.08 3.00 21.38
N PRO A 67 4.60 4.14 21.89
CA PRO A 67 4.27 4.26 23.30
C PRO A 67 3.13 3.27 23.60
N ILE A 68 3.39 2.32 24.51
CA ILE A 68 2.40 1.39 25.06
C ILE A 68 1.68 2.09 26.21
#